data_AF-A0A941U2N0-F1
#
_entry.id   AF-A0A941U2N0-F1
#
_cell.length_a   1.000
_cell.length_b   1.000
_cell.length_c   1.000
_cell.angle_alpha   90.00
_cell.angle_beta   90.00
_cell.angle_gamma   90.00
#
_symmetry.space_group_name_H-M   'P 1'
#
loop_
_entity.id
_entity.type
_entity.pdbx_description
1 polymer ?
#
loop_
_entity_poly.entity_id
_entity_poly.type
_entity_poly.pdbx_seq_one_letter_code
_entity_poly.pdbx_strand_id
1 'polypeptide(L)'
;MTAADSDRLSAVFETVHARESEVAAFADEIKVAVLRNITVEGLDTLVQYHLLAHRIRARVEFGGYGSMAQDVLDAHGPVNRLQPDIVLLFLSIDELDRTYGTPGWTCDAVRAELDSLFGLLARHTRATIVVHNFLPPLHPELGLCADPRGADLASQVDELNRFVLAQVRQHAPQFVLADWVRCLLRLGAGQALDARGRYLWRAPFKRAFLDDQARLTARVAGALKGRSRKVLVLDCDNTLWGGVIGEDGLDGIALDPTEHPGRAFYDFQTTVLHLADRGVLVALCSKNDEADVFEVLDRHPACRLRRSHLAAWRINWADKATNIRELAEELNLGLDAFVFVDDNPMECGLVRELLPQVMVLQVPKRLHELPEMLLDQGCFDTLAVTDEDRQRGRLYQGEAQRRRQRAEYADIDEYLASLGIKARLRRDDPRDVPRMAQLTQKTNQFNVTTRRYSEPEVAAMAGNRDWATYSLTAEDRFGSLGLVGVLFVALQGGVGRIDTFLMSCRALGRRLEDAMIEYCLADLARERGINCWHAEYLPSRKNAQVAGLWDRLGFAVQSEAGGARRYSRPAAPSLPVSVGHITIERE
;
A
#
# COMPACT_ATOMS: atom_id res chain seq x y z
N MET A 1 -13.50 18.70 -31.40
CA MET A 1 -14.41 17.73 -30.74
C MET A 1 -15.14 16.99 -31.83
N THR A 2 -14.83 15.72 -32.04
CA THR A 2 -15.66 14.84 -32.88
C THR A 2 -16.93 14.49 -32.10
N ALA A 3 -18.01 14.12 -32.80
CA ALA A 3 -19.29 13.75 -32.17
C ALA A 3 -19.14 12.62 -31.12
N ALA A 4 -18.16 11.72 -31.30
CA ALA A 4 -17.87 10.63 -30.38
C ALA A 4 -17.32 11.06 -28.99
N ASP A 5 -16.61 12.20 -28.91
CA ASP A 5 -16.12 12.73 -27.63
C ASP A 5 -17.20 13.46 -26.83
N SER A 6 -18.20 14.01 -27.52
CA SER A 6 -19.37 14.67 -26.93
C SER A 6 -20.30 13.66 -26.24
N ASP A 7 -20.60 12.53 -26.89
CA ASP A 7 -21.47 11.47 -26.35
C ASP A 7 -20.90 10.84 -25.07
N ARG A 8 -19.58 10.73 -24.95
CA ARG A 8 -18.92 10.18 -23.75
C ARG A 8 -18.87 11.17 -22.57
N LEU A 9 -19.11 12.46 -22.79
CA LEU A 9 -19.10 13.47 -21.73
C LEU A 9 -20.47 13.52 -21.04
N SER A 10 -21.55 13.50 -21.83
CA SER A 10 -22.91 13.35 -21.33
C SER A 10 -23.07 12.07 -20.51
N ALA A 11 -22.56 10.93 -21.01
CA ALA A 11 -22.63 9.65 -20.30
C ALA A 11 -21.90 9.64 -18.94
N VAL A 12 -20.77 10.36 -18.80
CA VAL A 12 -20.04 10.47 -17.53
C VAL A 12 -20.82 11.33 -16.54
N PHE A 13 -21.31 12.50 -16.96
CA PHE A 13 -22.14 13.36 -16.12
C PHE A 13 -23.43 12.67 -15.71
N GLU A 14 -24.11 12.00 -16.64
CA GLU A 14 -25.31 11.19 -16.36
C GLU A 14 -25.02 10.07 -15.38
N THR A 15 -23.88 9.37 -15.50
CA THR A 15 -23.50 8.29 -14.57
C THR A 15 -23.23 8.82 -13.16
N VAL A 16 -22.53 9.96 -13.04
CA VAL A 16 -22.24 10.59 -11.74
C VAL A 16 -23.55 11.06 -11.09
N HIS A 17 -24.39 11.79 -11.83
CA HIS A 17 -25.67 12.30 -11.33
C HIS A 17 -26.68 11.18 -11.01
N ALA A 18 -26.80 10.15 -11.86
CA ALA A 18 -27.71 9.02 -11.64
C ALA A 18 -27.34 8.19 -10.39
N ARG A 19 -26.07 8.26 -9.94
CA ARG A 19 -25.58 7.53 -8.78
C ARG A 19 -25.48 8.37 -7.50
N GLU A 20 -25.83 9.66 -7.51
CA GLU A 20 -25.70 10.53 -6.32
C GLU A 20 -26.40 9.97 -5.06
N SER A 21 -27.54 9.30 -5.22
CA SER A 21 -28.25 8.64 -4.11
C SER A 21 -27.52 7.41 -3.57
N GLU A 22 -26.84 6.64 -4.43
CA GLU A 22 -25.99 5.50 -4.02
C GLU A 22 -24.69 5.96 -3.37
N VAL A 23 -24.15 7.11 -3.81
CA VAL A 23 -22.91 7.72 -3.30
C VAL A 23 -23.05 8.17 -1.86
N ALA A 24 -24.23 8.65 -1.47
CA ALA A 24 -24.52 9.02 -0.09
C ALA A 24 -24.41 7.82 0.89
N ALA A 25 -24.57 6.59 0.40
CA ALA A 25 -24.47 5.37 1.19
C ALA A 25 -23.03 4.81 1.30
N PHE A 26 -22.04 5.42 0.64
CA PHE A 26 -20.66 4.97 0.72
C PHE A 26 -20.04 5.33 2.08
N ALA A 27 -19.33 4.36 2.68
CA ALA A 27 -18.72 4.55 4.00
C ALA A 27 -17.43 5.37 3.95
N ASP A 28 -16.71 5.35 2.82
CA ASP A 28 -15.42 6.01 2.67
C ASP A 28 -15.54 7.31 1.85
N GLU A 29 -14.94 8.38 2.35
CA GLU A 29 -14.79 9.66 1.66
C GLU A 29 -13.30 10.03 1.53
N ILE A 30 -12.94 10.62 0.38
CA ILE A 30 -11.64 11.25 0.15
C ILE A 30 -11.86 12.73 -0.20
N LYS A 31 -11.08 13.60 0.44
CA LYS A 31 -11.06 15.04 0.19
C LYS A 31 -9.82 15.39 -0.61
N VAL A 32 -10.00 16.11 -1.72
CA VAL A 32 -8.95 16.47 -2.65
C VAL A 32 -8.89 17.98 -2.81
N ALA A 33 -7.73 18.58 -2.55
CA ALA A 33 -7.47 19.98 -2.89
C ALA A 33 -6.63 20.06 -4.17
N VAL A 34 -6.98 20.94 -5.09
CA VAL A 34 -6.24 21.16 -6.35
C VAL A 34 -5.58 22.53 -6.31
N LEU A 35 -4.24 22.56 -6.27
CA LEU A 35 -3.44 23.78 -6.30
C LEU A 35 -2.76 23.89 -7.66
N ARG A 36 -2.92 25.04 -8.34
CA ARG A 36 -2.55 25.14 -9.75
C ARG A 36 -2.19 26.55 -10.20
N ASN A 37 -1.37 26.61 -11.24
CA ASN A 37 -1.15 27.82 -12.03
C ASN A 37 -1.54 27.64 -13.51
N ILE A 38 -2.29 26.57 -13.82
CA ILE A 38 -2.91 26.29 -15.12
C ILE A 38 -4.37 25.86 -14.92
N THR A 39 -5.16 25.95 -15.98
CA THR A 39 -6.58 25.57 -16.03
C THR A 39 -6.71 24.05 -16.26
N VAL A 40 -7.39 23.38 -15.33
CA VAL A 40 -7.64 21.91 -15.34
C VAL A 40 -9.06 21.56 -14.90
N GLU A 41 -9.97 22.53 -14.93
CA GLU A 41 -11.38 22.40 -14.61
C GLU A 41 -12.04 21.30 -15.46
N GLY A 42 -12.90 20.49 -14.82
CA GLY A 42 -13.39 19.23 -15.36
C GLY A 42 -12.65 18.00 -14.83
N LEU A 43 -11.45 18.18 -14.24
CA LEU A 43 -10.74 17.11 -13.53
C LEU A 43 -11.55 16.56 -12.35
N ASP A 44 -12.27 17.41 -11.63
CA ASP A 44 -13.12 17.07 -10.49
C ASP A 44 -14.18 16.02 -10.85
N THR A 45 -14.84 16.19 -12.00
CA THR A 45 -15.83 15.22 -12.50
C THR A 45 -15.18 13.87 -12.82
N LEU A 46 -13.99 13.89 -13.44
CA LEU A 46 -13.25 12.66 -13.78
C LEU A 46 -12.75 11.94 -12.52
N VAL A 47 -12.25 12.70 -11.53
CA VAL A 47 -11.81 12.16 -10.24
C VAL A 47 -12.98 11.51 -9.52
N GLN A 48 -14.14 12.17 -9.47
CA GLN A 48 -15.37 11.59 -8.92
C GLN A 48 -15.73 10.30 -9.66
N TYR A 49 -15.78 10.32 -10.99
CA TYR A 49 -16.11 9.15 -11.81
C TYR A 49 -15.24 7.92 -11.49
N HIS A 50 -13.91 8.07 -11.44
CA HIS A 50 -13.01 6.95 -11.15
C HIS A 50 -13.13 6.47 -9.70
N LEU A 51 -13.36 7.37 -8.74
CA LEU A 51 -13.54 7.01 -7.34
C LEU A 51 -14.88 6.29 -7.07
N LEU A 52 -15.92 6.56 -7.86
CA LEU A 52 -17.18 5.81 -7.81
C LEU A 52 -16.96 4.31 -8.07
N ALA A 53 -16.08 3.95 -9.00
CA ALA A 53 -15.75 2.56 -9.29
C ALA A 53 -15.10 1.85 -8.08
N HIS A 54 -14.43 2.62 -7.21
CA HIS A 54 -13.86 2.13 -5.95
C HIS A 54 -14.81 2.23 -4.76
N ARG A 55 -16.05 2.69 -4.95
CA ARG A 55 -17.04 2.98 -3.90
C ARG A 55 -16.53 3.99 -2.86
N ILE A 56 -15.76 4.99 -3.32
CA ILE A 56 -15.25 6.08 -2.49
C ILE A 56 -15.92 7.38 -2.93
N ARG A 57 -16.49 8.12 -1.98
CA ARG A 57 -17.01 9.47 -2.26
C ARG A 57 -15.85 10.46 -2.38
N ALA A 58 -15.89 11.33 -3.38
CA ALA A 58 -14.88 12.36 -3.58
C ALA A 58 -15.44 13.75 -3.29
N ARG A 59 -14.72 14.54 -2.51
CA ARG A 59 -14.95 15.99 -2.37
C ARG A 59 -13.73 16.73 -2.91
N VAL A 60 -13.88 17.35 -4.08
CA VAL A 60 -12.80 18.07 -4.75
C VAL A 60 -13.00 19.57 -4.60
N GLU A 61 -11.96 20.29 -4.22
CA GLU A 61 -11.98 21.74 -4.07
C GLU A 61 -10.75 22.36 -4.76
N PHE A 62 -10.98 23.42 -5.55
CA PHE A 62 -9.90 24.13 -6.23
C PHE A 62 -9.43 25.32 -5.39
N GLY A 63 -8.12 25.48 -5.31
CA GLY A 63 -7.51 26.70 -4.82
C GLY A 63 -7.57 27.84 -5.83
N GLY A 64 -7.06 29.00 -5.40
CA GLY A 64 -6.92 30.16 -6.26
C GLY A 64 -5.88 29.93 -7.36
N TYR A 65 -6.03 30.68 -8.45
CA TYR A 65 -5.12 30.58 -9.58
C TYR A 65 -3.78 31.25 -9.24
N GLY A 66 -2.68 30.48 -9.27
CA GLY A 66 -1.34 31.01 -9.01
C GLY A 66 -1.10 31.44 -7.56
N SER A 67 -1.99 31.08 -6.63
CA SER A 67 -1.90 31.44 -5.21
C SER A 67 -1.50 30.26 -4.32
N MET A 68 -0.79 29.26 -4.86
CA MET A 68 -0.55 27.98 -4.17
C MET A 68 0.08 28.17 -2.78
N ALA A 69 1.08 29.04 -2.62
CA ALA A 69 1.72 29.28 -1.33
C ALA A 69 0.76 29.98 -0.34
N GLN A 70 -0.01 30.96 -0.80
CA GLN A 70 -1.01 31.66 0.02
C GLN A 70 -2.13 30.71 0.45
N ASP A 71 -2.62 29.85 -0.44
CA ASP A 71 -3.68 28.88 -0.17
C ASP A 71 -3.29 27.83 0.88
N VAL A 72 -2.00 27.54 1.01
CA VAL A 72 -1.44 26.66 2.05
C VAL A 72 -1.30 27.38 3.39
N LEU A 73 -0.91 28.66 3.37
CA LEU A 73 -0.65 29.45 4.58
C LEU A 73 -1.92 30.09 5.19
N ASP A 74 -2.92 30.41 4.37
CA ASP A 74 -4.16 31.03 4.82
C ASP A 74 -4.98 30.05 5.65
N ALA A 75 -5.29 30.42 6.90
CA ALA A 75 -6.12 29.63 7.80
C ALA A 75 -7.52 29.33 7.24
N HIS A 76 -8.02 30.17 6.32
CA HIS A 76 -9.29 29.99 5.62
C HIS A 76 -9.13 29.47 4.17
N GLY A 77 -7.89 29.22 3.75
CA GLY A 77 -7.55 28.66 2.46
C GLY A 77 -8.09 27.23 2.28
N PRO A 78 -8.15 26.73 1.03
CA PRO A 78 -8.75 25.44 0.69
C PRO A 78 -8.08 24.28 1.44
N VAL A 79 -6.76 24.32 1.63
CA VAL A 79 -6.01 23.26 2.33
C VAL A 79 -6.40 23.21 3.82
N ASN A 80 -6.42 24.35 4.50
CA ASN A 80 -6.72 24.40 5.94
C ASN A 80 -8.21 24.20 6.24
N ARG A 81 -9.10 24.71 5.37
CA ARG A 81 -10.55 24.54 5.50
C ARG A 81 -11.02 23.13 5.18
N LEU A 82 -10.55 22.55 4.07
CA LEU A 82 -10.97 21.23 3.63
C LEU A 82 -10.34 20.12 4.49
N GLN A 83 -9.10 20.35 4.96
CA GLN A 83 -8.21 19.33 5.52
C GLN A 83 -8.14 18.12 4.58
N PRO A 84 -7.56 18.30 3.37
CA PRO A 84 -7.60 17.29 2.32
C PRO A 84 -6.83 16.03 2.73
N ASP A 85 -7.28 14.88 2.23
CA ASP A 85 -6.47 13.65 2.24
C ASP A 85 -5.40 13.71 1.13
N ILE A 86 -5.72 14.36 0.00
CA ILE A 86 -4.85 14.47 -1.18
C ILE A 86 -4.74 15.94 -1.63
N VAL A 87 -3.53 16.41 -1.89
CA VAL A 87 -3.27 17.69 -2.59
C VAL A 87 -2.71 17.37 -3.97
N LEU A 88 -3.39 17.83 -5.03
CA LEU A 88 -2.90 17.71 -6.41
C LEU A 88 -2.25 19.02 -6.84
N LEU A 89 -1.01 18.96 -7.32
CA LEU A 89 -0.36 20.10 -7.96
C LEU A 89 -0.54 20.03 -9.48
N PHE A 90 -0.87 21.15 -10.11
CA PHE A 90 -0.87 21.31 -11.56
C PHE A 90 -0.13 22.59 -11.93
N LEU A 91 1.15 22.43 -12.25
CA LEU A 91 2.10 23.51 -12.46
C LEU A 91 2.61 23.51 -13.89
N SER A 92 2.76 24.70 -14.47
CA SER A 92 3.46 24.91 -15.74
C SER A 92 4.61 25.89 -15.54
N ILE A 93 5.73 25.61 -16.19
CA ILE A 93 6.97 26.38 -16.04
C ILE A 93 6.79 27.81 -16.55
N ASP A 94 6.08 28.01 -17.66
CA ASP A 94 5.81 29.33 -18.25
C ASP A 94 4.95 30.25 -17.36
N GLU A 95 4.19 29.68 -16.44
CA GLU A 95 3.41 30.43 -15.44
C GLU A 95 4.18 30.67 -14.13
N LEU A 96 5.20 29.85 -13.82
CA LEU A 96 6.13 30.08 -12.69
C LEU A 96 7.21 31.10 -13.08
N ASP A 97 7.74 30.98 -14.30
CA ASP A 97 8.78 31.83 -14.83
C ASP A 97 8.46 32.28 -16.26
N ARG A 98 8.16 33.57 -16.40
CA ARG A 98 7.81 34.20 -17.68
C ARG A 98 8.98 34.25 -18.68
N THR A 99 10.20 33.99 -18.21
CA THR A 99 11.39 33.93 -19.07
C THR A 99 11.61 32.53 -19.65
N TYR A 100 10.80 31.53 -19.26
CA TYR A 100 10.85 30.19 -19.83
C TYR A 100 10.74 30.21 -21.37
N GLY A 101 11.62 29.46 -22.04
CA GLY A 101 11.70 29.39 -23.50
C GLY A 101 12.50 30.52 -24.16
N THR A 102 13.02 31.48 -23.39
CA THR A 102 13.98 32.47 -23.91
C THR A 102 15.40 31.88 -23.98
N PRO A 103 16.26 32.32 -24.93
CA PRO A 103 17.62 31.83 -25.03
C PRO A 103 18.43 32.03 -23.73
N GLY A 104 19.04 30.97 -23.23
CA GLY A 104 19.85 30.99 -22.02
C GLY A 104 19.08 30.89 -20.70
N TRP A 105 17.79 30.56 -20.75
CA TRP A 105 16.99 30.28 -19.56
C TRP A 105 17.60 29.15 -18.71
N THR A 106 17.57 29.29 -17.38
CA THR A 106 17.97 28.23 -16.43
C THR A 106 16.82 27.90 -15.48
N CYS A 107 16.78 26.66 -15.00
CA CYS A 107 15.71 26.22 -14.10
C CYS A 107 15.88 26.67 -12.63
N ASP A 108 16.89 27.48 -12.30
CA ASP A 108 17.28 27.80 -10.93
C ASP A 108 16.19 28.53 -10.14
N ALA A 109 15.57 29.54 -10.76
CA ALA A 109 14.50 30.32 -10.14
C ALA A 109 13.27 29.44 -9.84
N VAL A 110 12.86 28.65 -10.83
CA VAL A 110 11.73 27.70 -10.70
C VAL A 110 12.03 26.64 -9.65
N ARG A 111 13.26 26.12 -9.62
CA ARG A 111 13.70 25.16 -8.59
C ARG A 111 13.58 25.74 -7.19
N ALA A 112 14.04 26.97 -6.97
CA ALA A 112 13.95 27.63 -5.67
C ALA A 112 12.50 27.87 -5.24
N GLU A 113 11.62 28.25 -6.19
CA GLU A 113 10.19 28.41 -5.90
C GLU A 113 9.53 27.07 -5.53
N LEU A 114 9.81 26.00 -6.29
CA LEU A 114 9.30 24.66 -5.98
C LEU A 114 9.82 24.13 -4.63
N ASP A 115 11.10 24.34 -4.31
CA ASP A 115 11.67 23.94 -3.03
C ASP A 115 10.94 24.60 -1.85
N SER A 116 10.68 25.91 -1.98
CA SER A 116 9.89 26.68 -1.00
C SER A 116 8.46 26.13 -0.87
N LEU A 117 7.76 25.92 -2.00
CA LEU A 117 6.40 25.39 -2.02
C LEU A 117 6.31 23.98 -1.42
N PHE A 118 7.21 23.08 -1.80
CA PHE A 118 7.27 21.72 -1.27
C PHE A 118 7.57 21.72 0.23
N GLY A 119 8.49 22.57 0.68
CA GLY A 119 8.77 22.77 2.10
C GLY A 119 7.56 23.29 2.89
N LEU A 120 6.79 24.22 2.33
CA LEU A 120 5.54 24.70 2.93
C LEU A 120 4.50 23.58 3.03
N LEU A 121 4.25 22.85 1.94
CA LEU A 121 3.29 21.74 1.93
C LEU A 121 3.68 20.65 2.95
N ALA A 122 4.94 20.23 2.97
CA ALA A 122 5.42 19.22 3.91
C ALA A 122 5.22 19.63 5.38
N ARG A 123 5.35 20.91 5.71
CA ARG A 123 5.23 21.43 7.09
C ARG A 123 3.78 21.71 7.51
N HIS A 124 2.94 22.17 6.59
CA HIS A 124 1.62 22.71 6.91
C HIS A 124 0.46 21.78 6.55
N THR A 125 0.69 20.68 5.85
CA THR A 125 -0.35 19.67 5.60
C THR A 125 0.10 18.26 5.95
N ARG A 126 -0.86 17.41 6.33
CA ARG A 126 -0.68 15.96 6.50
C ARG A 126 -1.16 15.17 5.28
N ALA A 127 -1.69 15.85 4.27
CA ALA A 127 -2.19 15.23 3.04
C ALA A 127 -1.08 14.54 2.26
N THR A 128 -1.45 13.54 1.44
CA THR A 128 -0.58 13.05 0.38
C THR A 128 -0.52 14.07 -0.74
N ILE A 129 0.68 14.48 -1.11
CA ILE A 129 0.93 15.51 -2.11
C ILE A 129 1.32 14.82 -3.42
N VAL A 130 0.48 14.95 -4.43
CA VAL A 130 0.73 14.45 -5.77
C VAL A 130 1.38 15.57 -6.58
N VAL A 131 2.66 15.42 -6.88
CA VAL A 131 3.46 16.34 -7.67
C VAL A 131 3.82 15.69 -9.00
N HIS A 132 4.03 16.47 -10.05
CA HIS A 132 4.39 15.93 -11.36
C HIS A 132 5.76 16.40 -11.82
N ASN A 133 6.36 15.64 -12.74
CA ASN A 133 7.46 16.14 -13.54
C ASN A 133 6.92 17.07 -14.66
N PHE A 134 7.80 17.85 -15.26
CA PHE A 134 7.49 18.77 -16.33
C PHE A 134 7.81 18.14 -17.69
N LEU A 135 7.00 18.49 -18.69
CA LEU A 135 7.18 17.99 -20.05
C LEU A 135 8.33 18.74 -20.74
N PRO A 136 9.37 18.03 -21.23
CA PRO A 136 10.38 18.64 -22.08
C PRO A 136 9.76 19.25 -23.35
N PRO A 137 10.41 20.24 -23.98
CA PRO A 137 9.92 20.80 -25.23
C PRO A 137 9.83 19.69 -26.31
N LEU A 138 8.67 19.56 -26.95
CA LEU A 138 8.46 18.61 -28.05
C LEU A 138 9.36 18.91 -29.26
N HIS A 139 9.73 20.18 -29.40
CA HIS A 139 10.60 20.67 -30.46
C HIS A 139 11.78 21.38 -29.81
N PRO A 140 12.96 20.74 -29.73
CA PRO A 140 14.16 21.35 -29.19
C PRO A 140 14.55 22.60 -29.99
N GLU A 141 14.93 23.66 -29.30
CA GLU A 141 15.31 24.95 -29.90
C GLU A 141 16.60 24.88 -30.71
N LEU A 142 17.47 23.90 -30.41
CA LEU A 142 18.70 23.62 -31.14
C LEU A 142 18.51 22.60 -32.29
N GLY A 143 17.28 22.14 -32.54
CA GLY A 143 16.99 21.14 -33.55
C GLY A 143 17.69 19.81 -33.27
N LEU A 144 18.60 19.40 -34.17
CA LEU A 144 19.39 18.16 -34.04
C LEU A 144 20.66 18.35 -33.20
N CYS A 145 21.06 19.59 -32.91
CA CYS A 145 22.27 19.89 -32.14
C CYS A 145 22.02 19.66 -30.65
N ALA A 146 22.96 19.01 -29.97
CA ALA A 146 22.98 18.90 -28.52
C ALA A 146 24.00 19.91 -27.95
N ASP A 147 23.63 20.69 -26.93
CA ASP A 147 24.60 21.57 -26.24
C ASP A 147 25.45 20.71 -25.28
N PRO A 148 26.77 20.58 -25.50
CA PRO A 148 27.64 19.81 -24.61
C PRO A 148 27.72 20.38 -23.19
N ARG A 149 27.25 21.62 -22.97
CA ARG A 149 27.21 22.25 -21.64
C ARG A 149 25.89 22.01 -20.91
N GLY A 150 24.87 21.43 -21.57
CA GLY A 150 23.54 21.19 -20.98
C GLY A 150 22.76 22.46 -20.67
N ALA A 151 23.03 23.55 -21.39
CA ALA A 151 22.37 24.84 -21.21
C ALA A 151 21.11 25.00 -22.09
N ASP A 152 20.76 24.00 -22.90
CA ASP A 152 19.53 23.96 -23.67
C ASP A 152 18.31 23.71 -22.77
N LEU A 153 17.14 24.12 -23.24
CA LEU A 153 15.88 24.09 -22.53
C LEU A 153 15.50 22.66 -22.11
N ALA A 154 15.74 21.66 -22.96
CA ALA A 154 15.43 20.27 -22.62
C ALA A 154 16.31 19.78 -21.46
N SER A 155 17.61 20.04 -21.51
CA SER A 155 18.55 19.74 -20.40
C SER A 155 18.16 20.42 -19.09
N GLN A 156 17.71 21.68 -19.14
CA GLN A 156 17.26 22.42 -17.97
C GLN A 156 15.94 21.86 -17.40
N VAL A 157 14.99 21.44 -18.24
CA VAL A 157 13.76 20.77 -17.79
C VAL A 157 14.08 19.39 -17.20
N ASP A 158 15.04 18.65 -17.76
CA ASP A 158 15.48 17.37 -17.21
C ASP A 158 16.17 17.52 -15.85
N GLU A 159 16.92 18.61 -15.64
CA GLU A 159 17.47 18.94 -14.32
C GLU A 159 16.37 19.24 -13.30
N LEU A 160 15.36 20.03 -13.68
CA LEU A 160 14.19 20.30 -12.85
C LEU A 160 13.42 19.00 -12.50
N ASN A 161 13.27 18.10 -13.47
CA ASN A 161 12.61 16.81 -13.27
C ASN A 161 13.38 15.90 -12.31
N ARG A 162 14.72 15.90 -12.38
CA ARG A 162 15.57 15.20 -11.40
C ARG A 162 15.40 15.78 -10.01
N PHE A 163 15.31 17.10 -9.89
CA PHE A 163 15.04 17.78 -8.61
C PHE A 163 13.68 17.37 -8.02
N VAL A 164 12.59 17.41 -8.81
CA VAL A 164 11.25 16.99 -8.35
C VAL A 164 11.28 15.53 -7.87
N LEU A 165 11.92 14.63 -8.61
CA LEU A 165 12.05 13.23 -8.21
C LEU A 165 12.84 13.05 -6.90
N ALA A 166 13.88 13.85 -6.69
CA ALA A 166 14.64 13.85 -5.44
C ALA A 166 13.76 14.28 -4.25
N GLN A 167 12.94 15.32 -4.42
CA GLN A 167 11.99 15.80 -3.41
C GLN A 167 10.93 14.75 -3.08
N VAL A 168 10.36 14.08 -4.09
CA VAL A 168 9.41 12.96 -3.89
C VAL A 168 10.03 11.85 -3.05
N ARG A 169 11.28 11.49 -3.32
CA ARG A 169 12.00 10.45 -2.57
C ARG A 169 12.31 10.88 -1.13
N GLN A 170 12.75 12.12 -0.96
CA GLN A 170 13.09 12.69 0.35
C GLN A 170 11.86 12.77 1.28
N HIS A 171 10.70 13.12 0.73
CA HIS A 171 9.46 13.28 1.48
C HIS A 171 8.51 12.07 1.37
N ALA A 172 8.99 10.91 0.94
CA ALA A 172 8.17 9.69 0.89
C ALA A 172 7.76 9.24 2.30
N PRO A 173 6.53 8.73 2.52
CA PRO A 173 5.46 8.49 1.54
C PRO A 173 4.53 9.69 1.31
N GLN A 174 4.79 10.84 1.93
CA GLN A 174 3.90 11.99 1.84
C GLN A 174 3.81 12.53 0.40
N PHE A 175 4.92 12.51 -0.35
CA PHE A 175 4.96 12.95 -1.74
C PHE A 175 4.88 11.76 -2.70
N VAL A 176 4.07 11.91 -3.75
CA VAL A 176 3.86 10.90 -4.80
C VAL A 176 4.05 11.55 -6.17
N LEU A 177 4.74 10.86 -7.07
CA LEU A 177 4.96 11.35 -8.44
C LEU A 177 3.81 10.98 -9.37
N ALA A 178 3.18 11.99 -9.97
CA ALA A 178 2.41 11.90 -11.20
C ALA A 178 3.34 12.10 -12.40
N ASP A 179 3.80 11.00 -13.00
CA ASP A 179 4.78 11.04 -14.10
C ASP A 179 4.11 11.48 -15.42
N TRP A 180 4.03 12.79 -15.63
CA TRP A 180 3.49 13.43 -16.83
C TRP A 180 4.28 13.05 -18.08
N VAL A 181 5.60 12.92 -17.99
CA VAL A 181 6.43 12.46 -19.11
C VAL A 181 6.01 11.07 -19.55
N ARG A 182 5.82 10.13 -18.61
CA ARG A 182 5.35 8.78 -18.96
C ARG A 182 3.90 8.76 -19.44
N CYS A 183 3.02 9.60 -18.88
CA CYS A 183 1.67 9.78 -19.39
C CYS A 183 1.68 10.25 -20.86
N LEU A 184 2.52 11.25 -21.18
CA LEU A 184 2.70 11.76 -22.53
C LEU A 184 3.23 10.68 -23.49
N LEU A 185 4.17 9.83 -23.05
CA LEU A 185 4.69 8.73 -23.87
C LEU A 185 3.61 7.68 -24.19
N ARG A 186 2.71 7.38 -23.24
CA ARG A 186 1.60 6.43 -23.47
C ARG A 186 0.52 6.99 -24.39
N LEU A 187 0.10 8.24 -24.16
CA LEU A 187 -1.00 8.86 -24.92
C LEU A 187 -0.55 9.42 -26.27
N GLY A 188 0.70 9.87 -26.35
CA GLY A 188 1.22 10.71 -27.42
C GLY A 188 0.78 12.17 -27.28
N ALA A 189 1.61 13.09 -27.77
CA ALA A 189 1.36 14.53 -27.71
C ALA A 189 0.02 14.96 -28.33
N GLY A 190 -0.38 14.31 -29.43
CA GLY A 190 -1.62 14.61 -30.13
C GLY A 190 -2.88 14.37 -29.29
N GLN A 191 -2.89 13.36 -28.41
CA GLN A 191 -4.02 13.08 -27.52
C GLN A 191 -3.89 13.77 -26.16
N ALA A 192 -2.67 14.06 -25.72
CA ALA A 192 -2.42 14.65 -24.41
C ALA A 192 -2.56 16.18 -24.39
N LEU A 193 -2.02 16.88 -25.40
CA LEU A 193 -1.83 18.34 -25.34
C LEU A 193 -2.87 19.10 -26.17
N ASP A 194 -3.32 20.23 -25.63
CA ASP A 194 -4.17 21.21 -26.30
C ASP A 194 -3.43 22.54 -26.49
N ALA A 195 -2.81 22.71 -27.67
CA ALA A 195 -2.12 23.94 -28.01
C ALA A 195 -3.07 25.16 -28.03
N ARG A 196 -4.30 24.99 -28.52
CA ARG A 196 -5.28 26.09 -28.57
C ARG A 196 -5.73 26.46 -27.16
N GLY A 197 -6.03 25.47 -26.33
CA GLY A 197 -6.41 25.65 -24.93
C GLY A 197 -5.30 26.32 -24.12
N ARG A 198 -4.03 25.95 -24.35
CA ARG A 198 -2.86 26.58 -23.72
C ARG A 198 -2.84 28.09 -23.95
N TYR A 199 -2.94 28.54 -25.20
CA TYR A 199 -2.82 29.97 -25.52
C TYR A 199 -4.05 30.80 -25.14
N LEU A 200 -5.26 30.24 -25.25
CA LEU A 200 -6.48 31.01 -25.02
C LEU A 200 -6.90 31.03 -23.55
N TRP A 201 -6.71 29.90 -22.84
CA TRP A 201 -7.34 29.67 -21.54
C TRP A 201 -6.36 29.15 -20.49
N ARG A 202 -5.07 29.06 -20.82
CA ARG A 202 -4.04 28.43 -19.98
C ARG A 202 -4.41 26.99 -19.61
N ALA A 203 -5.10 26.30 -20.52
CA ALA A 203 -5.58 24.92 -20.37
C ALA A 203 -4.80 24.01 -21.33
N PRO A 204 -3.57 23.56 -20.98
CA PRO A 204 -2.67 22.91 -21.93
C PRO A 204 -3.01 21.44 -22.21
N PHE A 205 -3.99 20.86 -21.52
CA PHE A 205 -4.27 19.42 -21.56
C PHE A 205 -5.63 19.10 -22.14
N LYS A 206 -5.68 18.05 -22.95
CA LYS A 206 -6.91 17.42 -23.41
C LYS A 206 -7.47 16.47 -22.36
N ARG A 207 -8.74 16.11 -22.53
CA ARG A 207 -9.46 15.17 -21.66
C ARG A 207 -8.70 13.86 -21.40
N ALA A 208 -8.08 13.26 -22.43
CA ALA A 208 -7.37 11.99 -22.27
C ALA A 208 -6.24 12.07 -21.22
N PHE A 209 -5.54 13.21 -21.17
CA PHE A 209 -4.51 13.46 -20.16
C PHE A 209 -5.13 13.66 -18.77
N LEU A 210 -6.17 14.50 -18.65
CA LEU A 210 -6.86 14.74 -17.38
C LEU A 210 -7.48 13.46 -16.80
N ASP A 211 -7.99 12.59 -17.67
CA ASP A 211 -8.57 11.30 -17.32
C ASP A 211 -7.51 10.29 -16.80
N ASP A 212 -6.29 10.32 -17.36
CA ASP A 212 -5.14 9.58 -16.82
C ASP A 212 -4.74 10.09 -15.42
N GLN A 213 -4.72 11.43 -15.23
CA GLN A 213 -4.43 12.02 -13.92
C GLN A 213 -5.54 11.72 -12.89
N ALA A 214 -6.80 11.67 -13.32
CA ALA A 214 -7.91 11.27 -12.47
C ALA A 214 -7.82 9.79 -12.05
N ARG A 215 -7.45 8.89 -12.98
CA ARG A 215 -7.16 7.48 -12.66
C ARG A 215 -6.03 7.36 -11.63
N LEU A 216 -4.93 8.09 -11.82
CA LEU A 216 -3.83 8.10 -10.85
C LEU A 216 -4.31 8.56 -9.47
N THR A 217 -5.10 9.64 -9.43
CA THR A 217 -5.68 10.15 -8.18
C THR A 217 -6.54 9.09 -7.48
N ALA A 218 -7.35 8.34 -8.24
CA ALA A 218 -8.14 7.23 -7.70
C ALA A 218 -7.27 6.09 -7.14
N ARG A 219 -6.14 5.77 -7.78
CA ARG A 219 -5.17 4.79 -7.25
C ARG A 219 -4.55 5.26 -5.94
N VAL A 220 -4.14 6.53 -5.85
CA VAL A 220 -3.61 7.13 -4.61
C VAL A 220 -4.65 7.07 -3.49
N ALA A 221 -5.89 7.47 -3.77
CA ALA A 221 -6.98 7.40 -2.80
C ALA A 221 -7.28 5.95 -2.36
N GLY A 222 -7.27 5.00 -3.31
CA GLY A 222 -7.41 3.58 -3.02
C GLY A 222 -6.32 3.08 -2.08
N ALA A 223 -5.07 3.46 -2.31
CA ALA A 223 -3.95 3.14 -1.43
C ALA A 223 -4.12 3.74 -0.02
N LEU A 224 -4.56 5.00 0.08
CA LEU A 224 -4.84 5.67 1.36
C LEU A 224 -5.96 5.01 2.15
N LYS A 225 -7.01 4.55 1.47
CA LYS A 225 -8.14 3.83 2.10
C LYS A 225 -7.89 2.33 2.26
N GLY A 226 -6.65 1.86 2.05
CA GLY A 226 -6.26 0.47 2.26
C GLY A 226 -6.91 -0.51 1.28
N ARG A 227 -7.27 -0.06 0.08
CA ARG A 227 -7.88 -0.86 -0.99
C ARG A 227 -6.85 -1.57 -1.88
N SER A 228 -5.56 -1.39 -1.62
CA SER A 228 -4.48 -2.10 -2.31
C SER A 228 -4.54 -3.60 -2.07
N ARG A 229 -4.39 -4.37 -3.14
CA ARG A 229 -4.32 -5.83 -3.10
C ARG A 229 -2.95 -6.29 -2.62
N LYS A 230 -2.88 -7.52 -2.14
CA LYS A 230 -1.67 -8.08 -1.50
C LYS A 230 -1.26 -9.43 -2.07
N VAL A 231 -2.19 -10.17 -2.67
CA VAL A 231 -1.96 -11.52 -3.19
C VAL A 231 -2.31 -11.55 -4.66
N LEU A 232 -1.39 -12.07 -5.47
CA LEU A 232 -1.59 -12.42 -6.86
C LEU A 232 -1.69 -13.94 -6.95
N VAL A 233 -2.86 -14.44 -7.32
CA VAL A 233 -3.14 -15.85 -7.55
C VAL A 233 -3.14 -16.09 -9.06
N LEU A 234 -2.32 -17.01 -9.52
CA LEU A 234 -2.12 -17.30 -10.94
C LEU A 234 -2.57 -18.73 -11.25
N ASP A 235 -3.27 -18.88 -12.37
CA ASP A 235 -3.31 -20.16 -13.07
C ASP A 235 -1.94 -20.48 -13.71
N CYS A 236 -1.74 -21.72 -14.14
CA CYS A 236 -0.48 -22.18 -14.75
C CYS A 236 -0.59 -22.25 -16.28
N ASP A 237 -1.33 -23.22 -16.81
CA ASP A 237 -1.48 -23.40 -18.25
C ASP A 237 -2.14 -22.19 -18.90
N ASN A 238 -1.66 -21.82 -20.10
CA ASN A 238 -2.06 -20.62 -20.86
C ASN A 238 -2.00 -19.28 -20.10
N THR A 239 -1.39 -19.26 -18.91
CA THR A 239 -1.26 -18.08 -18.04
C THR A 239 0.20 -17.78 -17.71
N LEU A 240 0.94 -18.77 -17.20
CA LEU A 240 2.39 -18.68 -16.94
C LEU A 240 3.25 -19.16 -18.12
N TRP A 241 2.69 -19.97 -18.99
CA TRP A 241 3.24 -20.46 -20.26
C TRP A 241 2.08 -20.74 -21.21
N GLY A 242 2.34 -20.88 -22.51
CA GLY A 242 1.32 -21.33 -23.46
C GLY A 242 1.31 -22.86 -23.58
N GLY A 243 0.14 -23.45 -23.79
CA GLY A 243 -0.03 -24.90 -23.84
C GLY A 243 -0.41 -25.51 -22.49
N VAL A 244 -0.58 -26.84 -22.50
CA VAL A 244 -1.05 -27.64 -21.35
C VAL A 244 0.06 -28.62 -20.97
N ILE A 245 0.68 -28.43 -19.79
CA ILE A 245 1.87 -29.20 -19.42
C ILE A 245 1.66 -30.72 -19.42
N GLY A 246 0.48 -31.18 -19.00
CA GLY A 246 0.14 -32.61 -18.97
C GLY A 246 -0.04 -33.25 -20.36
N GLU A 247 -0.24 -32.44 -21.40
CA GLU A 247 -0.44 -32.90 -22.79
C GLU A 247 0.82 -32.66 -23.64
N ASP A 248 1.38 -31.45 -23.57
CA ASP A 248 2.49 -31.00 -24.41
C ASP A 248 3.86 -31.41 -23.84
N GLY A 249 3.94 -31.65 -22.52
CA GLY A 249 5.18 -31.91 -21.81
C GLY A 249 6.11 -30.70 -21.72
N LEU A 250 7.23 -30.88 -20.99
CA LEU A 250 8.15 -29.80 -20.66
C LEU A 250 8.73 -29.07 -21.89
N ASP A 251 9.05 -29.81 -22.95
CA ASP A 251 9.63 -29.25 -24.18
C ASP A 251 8.57 -28.69 -25.15
N GLY A 252 7.28 -28.98 -24.93
CA GLY A 252 6.19 -28.58 -25.81
C GLY A 252 5.47 -27.30 -25.40
N ILE A 253 5.58 -26.90 -24.13
CA ILE A 253 4.97 -25.64 -23.65
C ILE A 253 5.68 -24.41 -24.24
N ALA A 254 4.91 -23.41 -24.61
CA ALA A 254 5.42 -22.15 -25.13
C ALA A 254 5.90 -21.24 -23.99
N LEU A 255 7.19 -21.35 -23.67
CA LEU A 255 7.88 -20.47 -22.72
C LEU A 255 9.31 -20.24 -23.19
N ASP A 256 9.59 -19.07 -23.74
CA ASP A 256 10.88 -18.79 -24.39
C ASP A 256 11.33 -17.35 -24.14
N PRO A 257 12.63 -17.09 -23.91
CA PRO A 257 13.15 -15.73 -23.70
C PRO A 257 13.18 -14.89 -24.97
N THR A 258 12.87 -15.41 -26.15
CA THR A 258 13.09 -14.74 -27.45
C THR A 258 11.95 -14.92 -28.44
N GLU A 259 11.32 -16.10 -28.51
CA GLU A 259 10.35 -16.44 -29.54
C GLU A 259 8.89 -16.23 -29.10
N HIS A 260 8.04 -15.79 -30.03
CA HIS A 260 6.59 -15.68 -29.81
C HIS A 260 5.91 -17.03 -30.08
N PRO A 261 4.96 -17.50 -29.24
CA PRO A 261 4.31 -16.76 -28.15
C PRO A 261 5.01 -16.81 -26.78
N GLY A 262 6.01 -17.67 -26.60
CA GLY A 262 6.69 -17.90 -25.32
C GLY A 262 7.24 -16.64 -24.65
N ARG A 263 7.70 -15.67 -25.44
CA ARG A 263 8.25 -14.40 -24.96
C ARG A 263 7.26 -13.58 -24.14
N ALA A 264 5.97 -13.60 -24.50
CA ALA A 264 4.94 -12.86 -23.77
C ALA A 264 4.78 -13.41 -22.35
N PHE A 265 4.81 -14.73 -22.19
CA PHE A 265 4.74 -15.40 -20.89
C PHE A 265 6.02 -15.18 -20.07
N TYR A 266 7.19 -15.21 -20.73
CA TYR A 266 8.47 -14.88 -20.09
C TYR A 266 8.51 -13.46 -19.52
N ASP A 267 8.03 -12.48 -20.29
CA ASP A 267 7.94 -11.09 -19.86
C ASP A 267 6.85 -10.92 -18.76
N PHE A 268 5.74 -11.65 -18.86
CA PHE A 268 4.71 -11.68 -17.80
C PHE A 268 5.26 -12.22 -16.47
N GLN A 269 6.01 -13.32 -16.48
CA GLN A 269 6.68 -13.83 -15.28
C GLN A 269 7.67 -12.80 -14.70
N THR A 270 8.30 -11.99 -15.55
CA THR A 270 9.16 -10.88 -15.10
C THR A 270 8.36 -9.81 -14.37
N THR A 271 7.18 -9.43 -14.89
CA THR A 271 6.25 -8.53 -14.18
C THR A 271 5.84 -9.11 -12.83
N VAL A 272 5.50 -10.40 -12.76
CA VAL A 272 5.14 -11.07 -11.51
C VAL A 272 6.30 -11.01 -10.50
N LEU A 273 7.54 -11.22 -10.94
CA LEU A 273 8.71 -11.11 -10.06
C LEU A 273 8.94 -9.68 -9.54
N HIS A 274 8.71 -8.65 -10.35
CA HIS A 274 8.77 -7.27 -9.87
C HIS A 274 7.70 -6.97 -8.81
N LEU A 275 6.50 -7.56 -8.93
CA LEU A 275 5.48 -7.47 -7.90
C LEU A 275 5.90 -8.22 -6.63
N ALA A 276 6.49 -9.42 -6.78
CA ALA A 276 6.99 -10.20 -5.65
C ALA A 276 8.09 -9.48 -4.86
N ASP A 277 9.03 -8.83 -5.56
CA ASP A 277 10.11 -8.05 -4.94
C ASP A 277 9.58 -6.82 -4.17
N ARG A 278 8.47 -6.23 -4.63
CA ARG A 278 7.72 -5.19 -3.90
C ARG A 278 6.86 -5.74 -2.75
N GLY A 279 6.86 -7.04 -2.54
CA GLY A 279 6.19 -7.72 -1.44
C GLY A 279 4.86 -8.37 -1.78
N VAL A 280 4.35 -8.28 -3.00
CA VAL A 280 3.12 -8.98 -3.41
C VAL A 280 3.31 -10.48 -3.22
N LEU A 281 2.39 -11.13 -2.52
CA LEU A 281 2.44 -12.57 -2.35
C LEU A 281 1.99 -13.24 -3.64
N VAL A 282 2.81 -14.13 -4.19
CA VAL A 282 2.44 -14.92 -5.37
C VAL A 282 1.96 -16.28 -4.91
N ALA A 283 0.79 -16.70 -5.40
CA ALA A 283 0.24 -18.02 -5.17
C ALA A 283 -0.25 -18.66 -6.47
N LEU A 284 -0.30 -19.99 -6.51
CA LEU A 284 -0.84 -20.73 -7.65
C LEU A 284 -2.22 -21.30 -7.31
N CYS A 285 -3.16 -21.21 -8.24
CA CYS A 285 -4.46 -21.89 -8.17
C CYS A 285 -4.76 -22.46 -9.55
N SER A 286 -4.45 -23.74 -9.73
CA SER A 286 -4.42 -24.35 -11.06
C SER A 286 -4.92 -25.79 -11.05
N LYS A 287 -5.53 -26.20 -12.16
CA LYS A 287 -6.08 -27.56 -12.37
C LYS A 287 -5.07 -28.41 -13.13
N ASN A 288 -4.03 -28.82 -12.41
CA ASN A 288 -2.95 -29.65 -12.93
C ASN A 288 -2.53 -30.69 -11.88
N ASP A 289 -1.71 -31.63 -12.31
CA ASP A 289 -0.95 -32.47 -11.40
C ASP A 289 0.25 -31.68 -10.86
N GLU A 290 0.46 -31.76 -9.54
CA GLU A 290 1.44 -30.93 -8.83
C GLU A 290 2.89 -31.19 -9.32
N ALA A 291 3.20 -32.44 -9.66
CA ALA A 291 4.52 -32.83 -10.14
C ALA A 291 4.89 -32.13 -11.45
N ASP A 292 3.94 -31.97 -12.37
CA ASP A 292 4.17 -31.40 -13.70
C ASP A 292 4.44 -29.89 -13.62
N VAL A 293 3.64 -29.17 -12.84
CA VAL A 293 3.83 -27.73 -12.59
C VAL A 293 5.19 -27.48 -11.94
N PHE A 294 5.56 -28.32 -10.98
CA PHE A 294 6.86 -28.23 -10.35
C PHE A 294 8.02 -28.61 -11.26
N GLU A 295 7.82 -29.54 -12.20
CA GLU A 295 8.83 -29.83 -13.21
C GLU A 295 9.15 -28.59 -14.04
N VAL A 296 8.14 -27.84 -14.47
CA VAL A 296 8.33 -26.57 -15.20
C VAL A 296 9.07 -25.54 -14.34
N LEU A 297 8.62 -25.33 -13.10
CA LEU A 297 9.21 -24.34 -12.20
C LEU A 297 10.68 -24.64 -11.87
N ASP A 298 11.06 -25.92 -11.76
CA ASP A 298 12.39 -26.32 -11.31
C ASP A 298 13.37 -26.58 -12.47
N ARG A 299 12.88 -27.12 -13.59
CA ARG A 299 13.73 -27.63 -14.68
C ARG A 299 13.67 -26.80 -15.96
N HIS A 300 12.57 -26.10 -16.24
CA HIS A 300 12.44 -25.37 -17.52
C HIS A 300 13.43 -24.18 -17.56
N PRO A 301 14.34 -24.11 -18.54
CA PRO A 301 15.42 -23.12 -18.55
C PRO A 301 14.93 -21.68 -18.68
N ALA A 302 13.84 -21.47 -19.44
CA ALA A 302 13.23 -20.15 -19.62
C ALA A 302 12.26 -19.76 -18.49
N CYS A 303 11.86 -20.68 -17.60
CA CYS A 303 10.98 -20.32 -16.50
C CYS A 303 11.72 -19.38 -15.55
N ARG A 304 11.10 -18.29 -15.14
CA ARG A 304 11.66 -17.30 -14.20
C ARG A 304 11.09 -17.46 -12.79
N LEU A 305 9.83 -17.89 -12.70
CA LEU A 305 9.23 -18.24 -11.43
C LEU A 305 9.85 -19.53 -10.87
N ARG A 306 9.99 -19.57 -9.55
CA ARG A 306 10.57 -20.68 -8.81
C ARG A 306 9.70 -20.91 -7.60
N ARG A 307 9.77 -22.10 -7.00
CA ARG A 307 9.04 -22.41 -5.76
C ARG A 307 9.36 -21.41 -4.64
N SER A 308 10.59 -20.91 -4.59
CA SER A 308 11.04 -19.87 -3.65
C SER A 308 10.40 -18.50 -3.86
N HIS A 309 9.63 -18.28 -4.93
CA HIS A 309 8.85 -17.07 -5.14
C HIS A 309 7.38 -17.23 -4.69
N LEU A 310 6.93 -18.46 -4.42
CA LEU A 310 5.54 -18.76 -4.07
C LEU A 310 5.33 -18.69 -2.55
N ALA A 311 4.25 -18.04 -2.14
CA ALA A 311 3.81 -17.97 -0.75
C ALA A 311 2.93 -19.17 -0.36
N ALA A 312 2.08 -19.63 -1.28
CA ALA A 312 1.20 -20.77 -1.13
C ALA A 312 0.74 -21.27 -2.52
N TRP A 313 0.16 -22.47 -2.61
CA TRP A 313 -0.40 -22.98 -3.87
C TRP A 313 -1.53 -23.98 -3.63
N ARG A 314 -2.42 -24.10 -4.60
CA ARG A 314 -3.41 -25.16 -4.77
C ARG A 314 -3.33 -25.65 -6.21
N ILE A 315 -2.60 -26.73 -6.41
CA ILE A 315 -2.42 -27.38 -7.70
C ILE A 315 -3.11 -28.74 -7.58
N ASN A 316 -4.38 -28.78 -7.96
CA ASN A 316 -5.24 -29.95 -7.83
C ASN A 316 -6.50 -29.78 -8.70
N TRP A 317 -7.33 -30.82 -8.74
CA TRP A 317 -8.54 -30.84 -9.57
C TRP A 317 -9.81 -30.27 -8.88
N ALA A 318 -9.68 -29.65 -7.70
CA ALA A 318 -10.80 -28.98 -7.03
C ALA A 318 -11.19 -27.67 -7.74
N ASP A 319 -12.36 -27.13 -7.42
CA ASP A 319 -12.80 -25.86 -8.02
C ASP A 319 -11.94 -24.68 -7.53
N LYS A 320 -11.66 -23.73 -8.44
CA LYS A 320 -10.73 -22.63 -8.16
C LYS A 320 -11.26 -21.67 -7.09
N ALA A 321 -12.58 -21.53 -6.94
CA ALA A 321 -13.16 -20.69 -5.90
C ALA A 321 -12.93 -21.26 -4.50
N THR A 322 -13.12 -22.56 -4.30
CA THR A 322 -12.81 -23.23 -3.03
C THR A 322 -11.32 -23.14 -2.72
N ASN A 323 -10.45 -23.44 -3.69
CA ASN A 323 -9.01 -23.30 -3.54
C ASN A 323 -8.57 -21.87 -3.15
N ILE A 324 -9.17 -20.83 -3.73
CA ILE A 324 -8.88 -19.44 -3.35
C ILE A 324 -9.35 -19.12 -1.92
N ARG A 325 -10.48 -19.66 -1.45
CA ARG A 325 -10.91 -19.50 -0.05
C ARG A 325 -9.90 -20.15 0.90
N GLU A 326 -9.45 -21.35 0.60
CA GLU A 326 -8.42 -22.03 1.39
C GLU A 326 -7.10 -21.26 1.41
N LEU A 327 -6.68 -20.71 0.26
CA LEU A 327 -5.50 -19.84 0.19
C LEU A 327 -5.68 -18.57 1.05
N ALA A 328 -6.88 -17.97 1.06
CA ALA A 328 -7.19 -16.80 1.87
C ALA A 328 -7.13 -17.10 3.38
N GLU A 329 -7.69 -18.23 3.80
CA GLU A 329 -7.58 -18.74 5.18
C GLU A 329 -6.14 -19.07 5.54
N GLU A 330 -5.42 -19.75 4.65
CA GLU A 330 -4.03 -20.10 4.85
C GLU A 330 -3.17 -18.85 5.06
N LEU A 331 -3.32 -17.86 4.18
CA LEU A 331 -2.57 -16.61 4.26
C LEU A 331 -3.12 -15.65 5.34
N ASN A 332 -4.24 -15.97 6.00
CA ASN A 332 -4.94 -15.07 6.94
C ASN A 332 -5.16 -13.66 6.35
N LEU A 333 -5.62 -13.61 5.10
CA LEU A 333 -5.91 -12.39 4.37
C LEU A 333 -7.35 -12.43 3.86
N GLY A 334 -8.05 -11.29 3.91
CA GLY A 334 -9.39 -11.18 3.33
C GLY A 334 -9.36 -11.33 1.81
N LEU A 335 -10.42 -11.90 1.23
CA LEU A 335 -10.57 -12.08 -0.22
C LEU A 335 -10.50 -10.77 -1.02
N ASP A 336 -10.82 -9.64 -0.38
CA ASP A 336 -10.66 -8.29 -0.91
C ASP A 336 -9.20 -7.89 -1.16
N ALA A 337 -8.23 -8.67 -0.65
CA ALA A 337 -6.80 -8.48 -0.91
C ALA A 337 -6.27 -9.31 -2.08
N PHE A 338 -7.10 -10.12 -2.74
CA PHE A 338 -6.67 -11.08 -3.78
C PHE A 338 -6.95 -10.53 -5.18
N VAL A 339 -6.02 -10.79 -6.10
CA VAL A 339 -6.19 -10.68 -7.56
C VAL A 339 -5.99 -12.08 -8.12
N PHE A 340 -6.93 -12.56 -8.93
CA PHE A 340 -6.87 -13.84 -9.60
C PHE A 340 -6.70 -13.64 -11.11
N VAL A 341 -5.76 -14.37 -11.70
CA VAL A 341 -5.47 -14.34 -13.14
C VAL A 341 -5.60 -15.74 -13.72
N ASP A 342 -6.39 -15.85 -14.79
CA ASP A 342 -6.71 -17.10 -15.48
C ASP A 342 -7.04 -16.81 -16.94
N ASP A 343 -6.73 -17.73 -17.86
CA ASP A 343 -7.08 -17.59 -19.27
C ASP A 343 -8.52 -17.99 -19.55
N ASN A 344 -9.04 -18.96 -18.80
CA ASN A 344 -10.32 -19.58 -19.02
C ASN A 344 -11.48 -18.66 -18.57
N PRO A 345 -12.35 -18.22 -19.50
CA PRO A 345 -13.47 -17.33 -19.18
C PRO A 345 -14.47 -17.97 -18.21
N MET A 346 -14.61 -19.29 -18.21
CA MET A 346 -15.53 -20.00 -17.32
C MET A 346 -15.04 -19.98 -15.87
N GLU A 347 -13.75 -20.24 -15.63
CA GLU A 347 -13.15 -20.17 -14.29
C GLU A 347 -13.17 -18.73 -13.78
N CYS A 348 -12.83 -17.76 -14.64
CA CYS A 348 -12.96 -16.34 -14.35
C CYS A 348 -14.41 -15.95 -13.98
N GLY A 349 -15.40 -16.43 -14.72
CA GLY A 349 -16.82 -16.19 -14.45
C GLY A 349 -17.26 -16.76 -13.09
N LEU A 350 -16.88 -18.01 -12.82
CA LEU A 350 -17.19 -18.70 -11.57
C LEU A 350 -16.61 -17.97 -10.35
N VAL A 351 -15.34 -17.54 -10.42
CA VAL A 351 -14.72 -16.79 -9.32
C VAL A 351 -15.39 -15.42 -9.12
N ARG A 352 -15.77 -14.71 -10.18
CA ARG A 352 -16.50 -13.44 -10.06
C ARG A 352 -17.86 -13.61 -9.37
N GLU A 353 -18.56 -14.70 -9.65
CA GLU A 353 -19.87 -14.99 -9.06
C GLU A 353 -19.76 -15.43 -7.60
N LEU A 354 -18.88 -16.40 -7.32
CA LEU A 354 -18.77 -17.01 -5.99
C LEU A 354 -17.91 -16.21 -5.00
N LEU A 355 -17.00 -15.37 -5.50
CA LEU A 355 -16.04 -14.57 -4.73
C LEU A 355 -15.99 -13.11 -5.24
N PRO A 356 -17.08 -12.33 -5.15
CA PRO A 356 -17.15 -10.98 -5.72
C PRO A 356 -16.14 -9.98 -5.11
N GLN A 357 -15.50 -10.31 -3.99
CA GLN A 357 -14.44 -9.51 -3.39
C GLN A 357 -13.09 -9.67 -4.12
N VAL A 358 -12.86 -10.81 -4.76
CA VAL A 358 -11.62 -11.10 -5.51
C VAL A 358 -11.64 -10.34 -6.82
N MET A 359 -10.56 -9.63 -7.14
CA MET A 359 -10.41 -8.98 -8.44
C MET A 359 -9.98 -10.03 -9.46
N VAL A 360 -10.77 -10.23 -10.51
CA VAL A 360 -10.50 -11.25 -11.53
C VAL A 360 -10.08 -10.61 -12.84
N LEU A 361 -8.84 -10.86 -13.23
CA LEU A 361 -8.24 -10.44 -14.49
C LEU A 361 -8.15 -11.64 -15.43
N GLN A 362 -8.71 -11.53 -16.63
CA GLN A 362 -8.61 -12.60 -17.61
C GLN A 362 -7.39 -12.36 -18.51
N VAL A 363 -6.62 -13.41 -18.81
CA VAL A 363 -5.50 -13.32 -19.78
C VAL A 363 -6.03 -12.72 -21.09
N PRO A 364 -5.39 -11.67 -21.63
CA PRO A 364 -5.88 -11.01 -22.83
C PRO A 364 -5.69 -11.91 -24.05
N LYS A 365 -6.64 -11.83 -24.99
CA LYS A 365 -6.55 -12.56 -26.28
C LYS A 365 -5.29 -12.17 -27.06
N ARG A 366 -4.83 -10.92 -26.90
CA ARG A 366 -3.58 -10.43 -27.47
C ARG A 366 -2.48 -10.55 -26.43
N LEU A 367 -1.64 -11.57 -26.55
CA LEU A 367 -0.62 -11.89 -25.55
C LEU A 367 0.40 -10.77 -25.32
N HIS A 368 0.60 -9.84 -26.27
CA HIS A 368 1.48 -8.69 -26.04
C HIS A 368 0.94 -7.71 -24.97
N GLU A 369 -0.34 -7.81 -24.60
CA GLU A 369 -0.95 -7.00 -23.53
C GLU A 369 -0.78 -7.65 -22.14
N LEU A 370 -0.44 -8.94 -22.09
CA LEU A 370 -0.35 -9.71 -20.84
C LEU A 370 0.69 -9.14 -19.85
N PRO A 371 1.93 -8.79 -20.27
CA PRO A 371 2.93 -8.27 -19.33
C PRO A 371 2.52 -6.96 -18.65
N GLU A 372 1.80 -6.09 -19.35
CA GLU A 372 1.38 -4.78 -18.86
C GLU A 372 0.08 -4.80 -18.07
N MET A 373 -0.76 -5.83 -18.28
CA MET A 373 -2.08 -5.97 -17.65
C MET A 373 -2.06 -5.76 -16.12
N LEU A 374 -1.06 -6.31 -15.42
CA LEU A 374 -0.97 -6.17 -13.96
C LEU A 374 -0.52 -4.78 -13.51
N LEU A 375 0.29 -4.09 -14.33
CA LEU A 375 0.84 -2.78 -14.03
C LEU A 375 -0.16 -1.66 -14.32
N ASP A 376 -0.95 -1.83 -15.39
CA ASP A 376 -1.93 -0.82 -15.80
C ASP A 376 -3.12 -0.73 -14.84
N GLN A 377 -3.50 -1.82 -14.15
CA GLN A 377 -4.66 -1.78 -13.25
C GLN A 377 -4.41 -1.07 -11.91
N GLY A 378 -3.16 -0.83 -11.51
CA GLY A 378 -2.82 -0.21 -10.23
C GLY A 378 -3.27 -0.99 -8.99
N CYS A 379 -3.66 -2.27 -9.15
CA CYS A 379 -4.27 -3.07 -8.10
C CYS A 379 -3.32 -3.36 -6.92
N PHE A 380 -2.00 -3.27 -7.15
CA PHE A 380 -0.96 -3.45 -6.13
C PHE A 380 -0.24 -2.15 -5.77
N ASP A 381 -0.84 -0.98 -6.05
CA ASP A 381 -0.21 0.31 -5.76
C ASP A 381 -0.12 0.56 -4.25
N THR A 382 1.05 1.01 -3.81
CA THR A 382 1.38 1.31 -2.42
C THR A 382 2.19 2.60 -2.35
N LEU A 383 1.91 3.48 -1.39
CA LEU A 383 2.59 4.78 -1.27
C LEU A 383 4.03 4.67 -0.74
N ALA A 384 4.36 3.56 -0.06
CA ALA A 384 5.72 3.18 0.25
C ALA A 384 5.83 1.66 0.28
N VAL A 385 6.97 1.17 -0.21
CA VAL A 385 7.41 -0.21 -0.01
C VAL A 385 8.34 -0.20 1.18
N THR A 386 7.96 -0.88 2.26
CA THR A 386 8.84 -1.03 3.42
C THR A 386 9.76 -2.24 3.25
N ASP A 387 10.89 -2.28 3.95
CA ASP A 387 11.77 -3.45 3.91
C ASP A 387 11.06 -4.72 4.41
N GLU A 388 10.05 -4.58 5.27
CA GLU A 388 9.20 -5.69 5.65
C GLU A 388 8.31 -6.18 4.48
N ASP A 389 7.81 -5.27 3.64
CA ASP A 389 7.06 -5.65 2.45
C ASP A 389 7.97 -6.48 1.52
N ARG A 390 9.24 -6.08 1.32
CA ARG A 390 10.22 -6.89 0.57
C ARG A 390 10.48 -8.26 1.18
N GLN A 391 10.48 -8.35 2.51
CA GLN A 391 10.68 -9.61 3.23
C GLN A 391 9.40 -10.45 3.34
N ARG A 392 8.24 -9.91 2.94
CA ARG A 392 6.92 -10.54 3.15
C ARG A 392 6.83 -11.92 2.52
N GLY A 393 7.35 -12.11 1.31
CA GLY A 393 7.37 -13.43 0.66
C GLY A 393 8.08 -14.49 1.50
N ARG A 394 9.29 -14.20 2.00
CA ARG A 394 10.07 -15.12 2.85
C ARG A 394 9.37 -15.42 4.17
N LEU A 395 8.73 -14.42 4.77
CA LEU A 395 8.02 -14.55 6.04
C LEU A 395 6.82 -15.49 5.94
N TYR A 396 6.09 -15.46 4.83
CA TYR A 396 4.97 -16.38 4.59
C TYR A 396 5.44 -17.81 4.27
N GLN A 397 6.57 -17.98 3.57
CA GLN A 397 7.18 -19.30 3.37
C GLN A 397 7.60 -19.93 4.69
N GLY A 398 8.23 -19.16 5.58
CA GLY A 398 8.54 -19.62 6.93
C GLY A 398 7.28 -20.03 7.70
N GLU A 399 6.17 -19.29 7.54
CA GLU A 399 4.89 -19.65 8.17
C GLU A 399 4.28 -20.94 7.61
N ALA A 400 4.35 -21.16 6.30
CA ALA A 400 3.90 -22.39 5.67
C ALA A 400 4.71 -23.60 6.15
N GLN A 401 6.04 -23.46 6.25
CA GLN A 401 6.91 -24.49 6.82
C GLN A 401 6.58 -24.76 8.30
N ARG A 402 6.38 -23.72 9.10
CA ARG A 402 5.94 -23.81 10.49
C ARG A 402 4.63 -24.59 10.63
N ARG A 403 3.65 -24.37 9.75
CA ARG A 403 2.38 -25.11 9.77
C ARG A 403 2.53 -26.57 9.40
N ARG A 404 3.32 -26.89 8.37
CA ARG A 404 3.61 -28.29 8.00
C ARG A 404 4.24 -29.03 9.17
N GLN A 405 5.22 -28.40 9.81
CA GLN A 405 5.87 -28.99 10.96
C GLN A 405 4.95 -29.07 12.19
N ARG A 406 4.09 -28.07 12.43
CA ARG A 406 3.09 -28.15 13.51
C ARG A 406 2.22 -29.41 13.39
N ALA A 407 1.89 -29.83 12.17
CA ALA A 407 1.11 -31.06 11.94
C ALA A 407 1.87 -32.35 12.34
N GLU A 408 3.18 -32.29 12.52
CA GLU A 408 4.02 -33.42 12.99
C GLU A 408 4.03 -33.56 14.52
N TYR A 409 3.56 -32.55 15.26
CA TYR A 409 3.52 -32.55 16.74
C TYR A 409 2.08 -32.72 17.25
N ALA A 410 1.90 -33.56 18.26
CA ALA A 410 0.60 -33.76 18.91
C ALA A 410 0.29 -32.71 20.00
N ASP A 411 1.33 -32.16 20.64
CA ASP A 411 1.22 -31.13 21.68
C ASP A 411 1.75 -29.77 21.19
N ILE A 412 1.00 -28.71 21.51
CA ILE A 412 1.34 -27.34 21.12
C ILE A 412 2.52 -26.79 21.93
N ASP A 413 2.67 -27.18 23.20
CA ASP A 413 3.74 -26.68 24.05
C ASP A 413 5.09 -27.30 23.64
N GLU A 414 5.13 -28.58 23.25
CA GLU A 414 6.30 -29.21 22.62
C GLU A 414 6.69 -28.54 21.28
N TYR A 415 5.71 -28.26 20.42
CA TYR A 415 5.95 -27.55 19.17
C TYR A 415 6.54 -26.16 19.41
N LEU A 416 5.95 -25.38 20.33
CA LEU A 416 6.42 -24.03 20.67
C LEU A 416 7.84 -24.04 21.26
N ALA A 417 8.18 -25.04 22.08
CA ALA A 417 9.54 -25.25 22.56
C ALA A 417 10.52 -25.54 21.41
N SER A 418 10.12 -26.35 20.42
CA SER A 418 10.96 -26.70 19.28
C SER A 418 11.33 -25.51 18.37
N LEU A 419 10.54 -24.42 18.41
CA LEU A 419 10.79 -23.23 17.60
C LEU A 419 12.01 -22.42 18.10
N GLY A 420 12.36 -22.53 19.38
CA GLY A 420 13.47 -21.78 19.98
C GLY A 420 13.28 -20.26 19.89
N ILE A 421 12.11 -19.76 20.27
CA ILE A 421 11.74 -18.34 20.09
C ILE A 421 12.63 -17.44 20.95
N LYS A 422 13.30 -16.50 20.30
CA LYS A 422 14.01 -15.40 20.95
C LYS A 422 13.28 -14.10 20.67
N ALA A 423 13.00 -13.33 21.70
CA ALA A 423 12.35 -12.05 21.60
C ALA A 423 13.22 -10.96 22.21
N ARG A 424 13.23 -9.78 21.58
CA ARG A 424 13.92 -8.59 22.08
C ARG A 424 12.92 -7.50 22.33
N LEU A 425 12.97 -6.93 23.52
CA LEU A 425 12.09 -5.84 23.92
C LEU A 425 12.89 -4.54 23.98
N ARG A 426 12.41 -3.52 23.29
CA ARG A 426 12.98 -2.17 23.32
C ARG A 426 11.95 -1.19 23.88
N ARG A 427 12.44 -0.19 24.60
CA ARG A 427 11.61 0.83 25.25
C ARG A 427 12.04 2.22 24.80
N ASP A 428 11.05 3.02 24.38
CA ASP A 428 11.21 4.41 23.98
C ASP A 428 12.30 4.62 22.91
N ASP A 429 12.49 3.64 22.02
CA ASP A 429 13.52 3.66 20.98
C ASP A 429 13.02 4.44 19.76
N PRO A 430 13.66 5.58 19.41
CA PRO A 430 13.26 6.38 18.25
C PRO A 430 13.33 5.62 16.93
N ARG A 431 14.18 4.58 16.83
CA ARG A 431 14.34 3.76 15.62
C ARG A 431 13.08 2.97 15.28
N ASP A 432 12.23 2.68 16.27
CA ASP A 432 11.01 1.90 16.09
C ASP A 432 9.77 2.75 15.83
N VAL A 433 9.84 4.06 16.08
CA VAL A 433 8.71 4.99 15.97
C VAL A 433 7.97 4.91 14.63
N PRO A 434 8.64 4.95 13.45
CA PRO A 434 7.96 4.82 12.16
C PRO A 434 7.18 3.51 12.06
N ARG A 435 7.77 2.43 12.58
CA ARG A 435 7.23 1.08 12.50
C ARG A 435 6.06 0.86 13.46
N MET A 436 6.15 1.38 14.68
CA MET A 436 5.07 1.34 15.66
C MET A 436 3.85 2.10 15.15
N ALA A 437 4.05 3.30 14.61
CA ALA A 437 2.98 4.07 13.96
C ALA A 437 2.34 3.25 12.83
N GLN A 438 3.14 2.67 11.92
CA GLN A 438 2.64 1.84 10.84
C GLN A 438 1.81 0.64 11.33
N LEU A 439 2.24 -0.05 12.39
CA LEU A 439 1.48 -1.17 12.96
C LEU A 439 0.16 -0.74 13.57
N THR A 440 0.13 0.44 14.22
CA THR A 440 -1.14 1.00 14.71
C THR A 440 -2.11 1.24 13.57
N GLN A 441 -1.65 1.62 12.37
CA GLN A 441 -2.48 1.84 11.18
C GLN A 441 -2.95 0.53 10.51
N LYS A 442 -2.05 -0.46 10.42
CA LYS A 442 -2.31 -1.69 9.64
C LYS A 442 -3.00 -2.80 10.44
N THR A 443 -2.85 -2.83 11.76
CA THR A 443 -3.29 -3.96 12.59
C THR A 443 -4.74 -3.79 13.04
N ASN A 444 -5.61 -4.68 12.59
CA ASN A 444 -7.04 -4.65 12.86
C ASN A 444 -7.52 -5.85 13.69
N GLN A 445 -6.96 -7.03 13.47
CA GLN A 445 -7.48 -8.25 14.09
C GLN A 445 -7.00 -8.40 15.53
N PHE A 446 -5.72 -8.12 15.81
CA PHE A 446 -5.13 -8.22 17.14
C PHE A 446 -4.72 -6.84 17.64
N ASN A 447 -5.70 -5.99 17.86
CA ASN A 447 -5.54 -4.65 18.40
C ASN A 447 -6.71 -4.38 19.36
N VAL A 448 -6.40 -4.14 20.65
CA VAL A 448 -7.42 -4.06 21.70
C VAL A 448 -8.28 -2.80 21.62
N THR A 449 -7.77 -1.70 21.07
CA THR A 449 -8.50 -0.43 21.00
C THR A 449 -8.72 0.08 19.58
N THR A 450 -7.96 -0.42 18.60
CA THR A 450 -7.94 0.04 17.19
C THR A 450 -7.58 1.51 17.01
N ARG A 451 -6.97 2.14 18.04
CA ARG A 451 -6.45 3.50 17.96
C ARG A 451 -5.33 3.59 16.93
N ARG A 452 -5.29 4.72 16.24
CA ARG A 452 -4.41 5.00 15.10
C ARG A 452 -3.53 6.18 15.43
N TYR A 453 -2.22 5.99 15.32
CA TYR A 453 -1.25 7.04 15.58
C TYR A 453 -0.38 7.27 14.36
N SER A 454 -0.08 8.54 14.12
CA SER A 454 0.91 9.00 13.17
C SER A 454 2.31 8.90 13.79
N GLU A 455 3.34 8.91 12.94
CA GLU A 455 4.73 8.88 13.39
C GLU A 455 5.07 10.02 14.37
N PRO A 456 4.66 11.29 14.15
CA PRO A 456 4.90 12.36 15.12
C PRO A 456 4.20 12.15 16.47
N GLU A 457 3.01 11.55 16.49
CA GLU A 457 2.29 11.26 17.73
C GLU A 457 3.00 10.17 18.55
N VAL A 458 3.50 9.12 17.89
CA VAL A 458 4.29 8.08 18.55
C VAL A 458 5.63 8.65 19.03
N ALA A 459 6.30 9.49 18.22
CA ALA A 459 7.52 10.17 18.62
C ALA A 459 7.31 11.04 19.87
N ALA A 460 6.21 11.78 19.91
CA ALA A 460 5.84 12.61 21.06
C ALA A 460 5.59 11.77 22.32
N MET A 461 4.97 10.60 22.20
CA MET A 461 4.81 9.67 23.33
C MET A 461 6.14 9.09 23.80
N ALA A 462 6.99 8.60 22.88
CA ALA A 462 8.29 8.04 23.22
C ALA A 462 9.23 9.07 23.90
N GLY A 463 9.07 10.36 23.58
CA GLY A 463 9.82 11.45 24.20
C GLY A 463 9.20 12.00 25.51
N ASN A 464 8.03 11.52 25.93
CA ASN A 464 7.30 12.07 27.08
C ASN A 464 7.43 11.17 28.32
N ARG A 465 7.81 11.76 29.47
CA ARG A 465 7.96 11.04 30.75
C ARG A 465 6.66 10.49 31.33
N ASP A 466 5.53 11.05 30.92
CA ASP A 466 4.20 10.58 31.30
C ASP A 466 3.72 9.42 30.40
N TRP A 467 4.58 8.94 29.51
CA TRP A 467 4.32 7.81 28.64
C TRP A 467 5.45 6.78 28.71
N ALA A 468 5.14 5.55 28.35
CA ALA A 468 6.10 4.53 28.02
C ALA A 468 5.65 3.78 26.77
N THR A 469 6.59 3.57 25.86
CA THR A 469 6.34 2.92 24.57
C THR A 469 7.27 1.71 24.44
N TYR A 470 6.70 0.55 24.14
CA TYR A 470 7.46 -0.70 23.98
C TYR A 470 7.24 -1.30 22.60
N SER A 471 8.31 -1.82 22.04
CA SER A 471 8.35 -2.63 20.83
C SER A 471 8.93 -4.00 21.14
N LEU A 472 8.36 -5.03 20.52
CA LEU A 472 8.85 -6.40 20.60
C LEU A 472 9.25 -6.87 19.21
N THR A 473 10.51 -7.26 19.05
CA THR A 473 10.95 -8.05 17.90
C THR A 473 11.09 -9.51 18.30
N ALA A 474 10.85 -10.43 17.37
CA ALA A 474 10.99 -11.86 17.63
C ALA A 474 11.66 -12.58 16.45
N GLU A 475 12.35 -13.67 16.76
CA GLU A 475 12.93 -14.60 15.80
C GLU A 475 12.73 -16.04 16.28
N ASP A 476 12.65 -16.96 15.33
CA ASP A 476 12.68 -18.40 15.60
C ASP A 476 13.63 -19.10 14.61
N ARG A 477 13.74 -20.42 14.68
CA ARG A 477 14.65 -21.18 13.80
C ARG A 477 14.41 -21.01 12.29
N PHE A 478 13.23 -20.54 11.89
CA PHE A 478 12.88 -20.29 10.49
C PHE A 478 13.18 -18.85 10.05
N GLY A 479 13.62 -18.00 10.97
CA GLY A 479 14.08 -16.65 10.70
C GLY A 479 13.42 -15.59 11.58
N SER A 480 13.80 -14.33 11.33
CA SER A 480 13.22 -13.18 12.02
C SER A 480 11.74 -13.02 11.66
N LEU A 481 10.92 -12.67 12.65
CA LEU A 481 9.52 -12.28 12.49
C LEU A 481 9.36 -10.76 12.37
N GLY A 482 10.45 -10.01 12.56
CA GLY A 482 10.48 -8.55 12.62
C GLY A 482 9.87 -8.01 13.92
N LEU A 483 9.45 -6.74 13.89
CA LEU A 483 8.71 -6.10 14.99
C LEU A 483 7.27 -6.61 14.98
N VAL A 484 6.92 -7.37 16.01
CA VAL A 484 5.67 -8.12 16.13
C VAL A 484 4.73 -7.62 17.22
N GLY A 485 5.20 -6.81 18.17
CA GLY A 485 4.37 -6.32 19.28
C GLY A 485 4.60 -4.85 19.58
N VAL A 486 3.52 -4.14 19.94
CA VAL A 486 3.54 -2.73 20.36
C VAL A 486 2.66 -2.55 21.59
N LEU A 487 3.19 -1.85 22.59
CA LEU A 487 2.46 -1.46 23.80
C LEU A 487 2.71 0.03 24.11
N PHE A 488 1.64 0.81 24.27
CA PHE A 488 1.68 2.19 24.75
C PHE A 488 0.97 2.30 26.09
N VAL A 489 1.64 2.95 27.04
CA VAL A 489 1.14 3.13 28.40
C VAL A 489 1.24 4.59 28.79
N ALA A 490 0.13 5.20 29.19
CA ALA A 490 0.11 6.50 29.84
C ALA A 490 0.30 6.30 31.36
N LEU A 491 1.15 7.12 31.98
CA LEU A 491 1.57 7.03 33.37
C LEU A 491 1.08 8.26 34.13
N GLN A 492 0.33 8.07 35.21
CA GLN A 492 -0.15 9.17 36.03
C GLN A 492 -0.32 8.75 37.50
N GLY A 493 0.40 9.39 38.42
CA GLY A 493 0.14 9.26 39.86
C GLY A 493 0.22 7.82 40.42
N GLY A 494 1.15 7.00 39.91
CA GLY A 494 1.28 5.59 40.30
C GLY A 494 0.33 4.63 39.58
N VAL A 495 -0.45 5.15 38.62
CA VAL A 495 -1.38 4.36 37.80
C VAL A 495 -0.87 4.29 36.37
N GLY A 496 -0.81 3.07 35.82
CA GLY A 496 -0.47 2.82 34.43
C GLY A 496 -1.71 2.50 33.61
N ARG A 497 -2.05 3.34 32.63
CA ARG A 497 -3.17 3.11 31.71
C ARG A 497 -2.63 2.60 30.38
N ILE A 498 -2.90 1.34 30.08
CA ILE A 498 -2.61 0.73 28.79
C ILE A 498 -3.54 1.36 27.76
N ASP A 499 -2.96 2.17 26.89
CA ASP A 499 -3.68 2.88 25.84
C ASP A 499 -3.85 1.99 24.60
N THR A 500 -2.76 1.34 24.19
CA THR A 500 -2.72 0.53 22.98
C THR A 500 -1.90 -0.72 23.23
N PHE A 501 -2.47 -1.86 22.86
CA PHE A 501 -1.73 -3.10 22.71
C PHE A 501 -2.13 -3.75 21.39
N LEU A 502 -1.14 -4.14 20.61
CA LEU A 502 -1.34 -4.86 19.36
C LEU A 502 -0.19 -5.83 19.11
N MET A 503 -0.50 -6.87 18.36
CA MET A 503 0.49 -7.77 17.79
C MET A 503 0.22 -8.02 16.31
N SER A 504 1.30 -8.19 15.56
CA SER A 504 1.25 -8.71 14.20
C SER A 504 0.70 -10.13 14.20
N CYS A 505 -0.03 -10.49 13.12
CA CYS A 505 -0.57 -11.84 12.92
C CYS A 505 0.49 -12.94 13.02
N ARG A 506 1.77 -12.62 12.77
CA ARG A 506 2.89 -13.57 12.79
C ARG A 506 3.31 -14.04 14.18
N ALA A 507 2.95 -13.32 15.24
CA ALA A 507 3.27 -13.70 16.63
C ALA A 507 2.09 -14.37 17.36
N LEU A 508 0.93 -14.47 16.71
CA LEU A 508 -0.28 -15.00 17.33
C LEU A 508 -0.18 -16.50 17.58
N GLY A 509 -0.75 -16.95 18.71
CA GLY A 509 -0.77 -18.35 19.11
C GLY A 509 0.56 -18.87 19.66
N ARG A 510 1.53 -17.99 19.95
CA ARG A 510 2.86 -18.36 20.48
C ARG A 510 3.07 -17.99 21.95
N ARG A 511 2.02 -17.46 22.61
CA ARG A 511 2.05 -16.88 23.97
C ARG A 511 3.01 -15.69 24.13
N LEU A 512 3.40 -15.05 23.01
CA LEU A 512 4.24 -13.84 23.00
C LEU A 512 3.47 -12.64 23.58
N GLU A 513 2.15 -12.61 23.40
CA GLU A 513 1.31 -11.54 23.94
C GLU A 513 1.34 -11.51 25.48
N ASP A 514 1.25 -12.70 26.09
CA ASP A 514 1.22 -12.86 27.53
C ASP A 514 2.59 -12.49 28.11
N ALA A 515 3.66 -13.00 27.47
CA ALA A 515 5.04 -12.72 27.86
C ALA A 515 5.39 -11.23 27.77
N MET A 516 5.02 -10.56 26.67
CA MET A 516 5.30 -9.14 26.48
C MET A 516 4.58 -8.28 27.52
N ILE A 517 3.27 -8.51 27.72
CA ILE A 517 2.49 -7.72 28.67
C ILE A 517 3.07 -7.90 30.07
N GLU A 518 3.21 -9.14 30.56
CA GLU A 518 3.70 -9.37 31.91
C GLU A 518 5.10 -8.78 32.13
N TYR A 519 6.00 -8.90 31.15
CA TYR A 519 7.33 -8.29 31.24
C TYR A 519 7.27 -6.76 31.29
N CYS A 520 6.53 -6.12 30.37
CA CYS A 520 6.40 -4.65 30.33
C CYS A 520 5.77 -4.10 31.61
N LEU A 521 4.70 -4.74 32.11
CA LEU A 521 4.04 -4.32 33.33
C LEU A 521 4.97 -4.48 34.54
N ALA A 522 5.73 -5.56 34.63
CA ALA A 522 6.71 -5.76 35.70
C ALA A 522 7.86 -4.75 35.64
N ASP A 523 8.35 -4.42 34.44
CA ASP A 523 9.40 -3.41 34.21
C ASP A 523 8.95 -2.03 34.69
N LEU A 524 7.76 -1.59 34.24
CA LEU A 524 7.19 -0.29 34.63
C LEU A 524 6.80 -0.23 36.11
N ALA A 525 6.23 -1.30 36.68
CA ALA A 525 5.91 -1.33 38.10
C ALA A 525 7.17 -1.12 38.96
N ARG A 526 8.28 -1.75 38.57
CA ARG A 526 9.58 -1.60 39.27
C ARG A 526 10.18 -0.22 39.09
N GLU A 527 10.19 0.32 37.87
CA GLU A 527 10.92 1.56 37.57
C GLU A 527 10.12 2.84 37.84
N ARG A 528 8.79 2.79 37.70
CA ARG A 528 7.89 3.95 37.83
C ARG A 528 6.96 3.86 39.03
N GLY A 529 7.05 2.81 39.83
CA GLY A 529 6.25 2.65 41.05
C GLY A 529 4.75 2.49 40.78
N ILE A 530 4.39 1.82 39.69
CA ILE A 530 2.99 1.59 39.33
C ILE A 530 2.36 0.60 40.31
N ASN A 531 1.25 0.98 40.92
CA ASN A 531 0.50 0.18 41.90
C ASN A 531 -0.82 -0.35 41.33
N CYS A 532 -1.31 0.23 40.24
CA CYS A 532 -2.57 -0.14 39.59
C CYS A 532 -2.47 0.02 38.08
N TRP A 533 -3.03 -0.96 37.36
CA TRP A 533 -3.12 -0.98 35.91
C TRP A 533 -4.55 -0.80 35.47
N HIS A 534 -4.77 0.04 34.45
CA HIS A 534 -6.03 0.12 33.73
C HIS A 534 -5.83 -0.26 32.27
N ALA A 535 -6.81 -0.97 31.71
CA ALA A 535 -6.81 -1.33 30.30
C ALA A 535 -8.21 -1.15 29.71
N GLU A 536 -8.27 -1.04 28.38
CA GLU A 536 -9.53 -0.93 27.64
C GLU A 536 -9.56 -1.94 26.49
N TYR A 537 -10.76 -2.42 26.19
CA TYR A 537 -11.10 -3.09 24.96
C TYR A 537 -12.20 -2.29 24.26
N LEU A 538 -11.92 -1.85 23.02
CA LEU A 538 -12.89 -1.18 22.16
C LEU A 538 -13.25 -2.11 21.00
N PRO A 539 -14.49 -2.60 20.90
CA PRO A 539 -14.89 -3.54 19.87
C PRO A 539 -14.89 -2.87 18.49
N SER A 540 -14.52 -3.66 17.48
CA SER A 540 -14.60 -3.33 16.07
C SER A 540 -15.09 -4.56 15.31
N ARG A 541 -15.39 -4.39 14.01
CA ARG A 541 -15.79 -5.51 13.14
C ARG A 541 -14.73 -6.62 13.03
N LYS A 542 -13.45 -6.35 13.35
CA LYS A 542 -12.32 -7.26 13.05
C LYS A 542 -11.53 -7.70 14.29
N ASN A 543 -11.68 -7.09 15.46
CA ASN A 543 -10.85 -7.40 16.66
C ASN A 543 -11.56 -8.29 17.71
N ALA A 544 -12.56 -9.08 17.30
CA ALA A 544 -13.28 -9.96 18.22
C ALA A 544 -12.37 -11.00 18.90
N GLN A 545 -11.29 -11.43 18.24
CA GLN A 545 -10.37 -12.44 18.78
C GLN A 545 -9.60 -12.00 20.04
N VAL A 546 -9.48 -10.69 20.30
CA VAL A 546 -8.79 -10.16 21.51
C VAL A 546 -9.74 -9.74 22.61
N ALA A 547 -11.04 -9.97 22.45
CA ALA A 547 -12.05 -9.52 23.40
C ALA A 547 -11.88 -10.13 24.81
N GLY A 548 -11.26 -11.31 24.94
CA GLY A 548 -10.98 -11.97 26.22
C GLY A 548 -9.54 -11.84 26.70
N LEU A 549 -8.70 -11.03 26.05
CA LEU A 549 -7.26 -10.95 26.35
C LEU A 549 -7.00 -10.48 27.78
N TRP A 550 -7.65 -9.39 28.19
CA TRP A 550 -7.45 -8.80 29.51
C TRP A 550 -7.97 -9.70 30.63
N ASP A 551 -9.10 -10.38 30.40
CA ASP A 551 -9.67 -11.37 31.32
C ASP A 551 -8.66 -12.52 31.57
N ARG A 552 -8.06 -13.06 30.52
CA ARG A 552 -7.03 -14.11 30.60
C ARG A 552 -5.79 -13.67 31.39
N LEU A 553 -5.42 -12.40 31.29
CA LEU A 553 -4.27 -11.81 31.99
C LEU A 553 -4.61 -11.30 33.41
N GLY A 554 -5.75 -11.72 33.96
CA GLY A 554 -6.13 -11.44 35.34
C GLY A 554 -6.56 -9.99 35.59
N PHE A 555 -6.96 -9.25 34.56
CA PHE A 555 -7.62 -7.97 34.76
C PHE A 555 -9.11 -8.17 35.06
N ALA A 556 -9.62 -7.48 36.08
CA ALA A 556 -11.03 -7.49 36.43
C ALA A 556 -11.80 -6.42 35.67
N VAL A 557 -12.97 -6.77 35.11
CA VAL A 557 -13.88 -5.82 34.46
C VAL A 557 -14.42 -4.83 35.49
N GLN A 558 -14.27 -3.54 35.19
CA GLN A 558 -14.80 -2.42 35.98
C GLN A 558 -16.11 -1.90 35.41
N SER A 559 -16.25 -1.89 34.08
CA SER A 559 -17.48 -1.51 33.40
C SER A 559 -17.55 -2.09 31.99
N GLU A 560 -18.79 -2.28 31.51
CA GLU A 560 -19.08 -2.71 30.14
C GLU A 560 -20.24 -1.88 29.57
N ALA A 561 -20.05 -1.31 28.38
CA ALA A 561 -21.08 -0.54 27.68
C ALA A 561 -20.89 -0.64 26.16
N GLY A 562 -21.93 -1.04 25.43
CA GLY A 562 -21.87 -1.14 23.96
C GLY A 562 -20.79 -2.11 23.44
N GLY A 563 -20.44 -3.13 24.22
CA GLY A 563 -19.36 -4.09 23.94
C GLY A 563 -17.95 -3.58 24.26
N ALA A 564 -17.78 -2.30 24.63
CA ALA A 564 -16.53 -1.78 25.15
C ALA A 564 -16.39 -2.16 26.63
N ARG A 565 -15.19 -2.63 27.01
CA ARG A 565 -14.89 -3.08 28.38
C ARG A 565 -13.71 -2.32 28.96
N ARG A 566 -13.85 -1.90 30.21
CA ARG A 566 -12.77 -1.29 31.00
C ARG A 566 -12.34 -2.22 32.10
N TYR A 567 -11.04 -2.24 32.34
CA TYR A 567 -10.39 -3.24 33.15
C TYR A 567 -9.47 -2.60 34.19
N SER A 568 -9.27 -3.30 35.31
CA SER A 568 -8.23 -2.95 36.27
C SER A 568 -7.51 -4.17 36.82
N ARG A 569 -6.21 -4.03 37.11
CA ARG A 569 -5.40 -5.04 37.79
C ARG A 569 -4.47 -4.38 38.80
N PRO A 570 -4.43 -4.80 40.08
CA PRO A 570 -3.37 -4.39 41.00
C PRO A 570 -2.00 -4.77 40.45
N ALA A 571 -0.97 -3.96 40.72
CA ALA A 571 0.40 -4.36 40.40
C ALA A 571 0.83 -5.50 41.34
N ALA A 572 1.24 -6.64 40.76
CA ALA A 572 1.75 -7.76 41.54
C ALA A 572 3.25 -7.60 41.81
N PRO A 573 3.75 -7.99 43.00
CA PRO A 573 5.18 -8.05 43.28
C PRO A 573 5.82 -9.21 42.50
N SER A 574 6.54 -8.86 41.43
CA SER A 574 7.54 -9.63 40.67
C SER A 574 7.37 -11.16 40.59
N LEU A 575 7.12 -11.66 39.36
CA LEU A 575 7.57 -12.98 38.94
C LEU A 575 8.67 -12.82 37.88
N PRO A 576 9.68 -13.71 37.82
CA PRO A 576 10.48 -13.84 36.62
C PRO A 576 9.56 -14.39 35.53
N VAL A 577 9.22 -13.55 34.56
CA VAL A 577 8.41 -13.96 33.41
C VAL A 577 9.34 -14.70 32.43
N SER A 578 9.72 -15.93 32.75
CA SER A 578 10.07 -16.89 31.70
C SER A 578 8.77 -17.60 31.32
N VAL A 579 8.13 -17.14 30.25
CA VAL A 579 7.06 -17.92 29.62
C VAL A 579 7.74 -19.09 28.91
N GLY A 580 8.02 -20.15 29.68
CA GLY A 580 8.51 -21.48 29.28
C GLY A 580 9.57 -21.53 28.17
N HIS A 581 9.13 -21.37 26.93
CA HIS A 581 9.89 -21.49 25.69
C HIS A 581 10.37 -20.16 25.07
N ILE A 582 10.10 -19.01 25.70
CA ILE A 582 10.44 -17.68 25.17
C ILE A 582 11.55 -17.04 26.02
N THR A 583 12.67 -16.70 25.38
CA THR A 583 13.71 -15.87 25.98
C THR A 583 13.49 -14.41 25.58
N ILE A 584 13.20 -13.53 26.56
CA ILE A 584 13.10 -12.08 26.33
C ILE A 584 14.40 -11.39 26.78
N GLU A 585 15.12 -10.80 25.84
CA GLU A 585 16.28 -9.94 26.11
C GLU A 585 15.86 -8.46 26.06
N ARG A 586 16.32 -7.66 27.03
CA ARG A 586 16.17 -6.20 27.00
C ARG A 586 17.40 -5.61 26.34
N GLU A 587 17.18 -4.74 25.35
CA GLU A 587 18.24 -4.00 24.65
C GLU A 587 18.34 -2.54 25.14
#